data_AF-A0A935T2K6-F1
#
_entry.id   AF-A0A935T2K6-F1
#
_cell.length_a   1.000
_cell.length_b   1.000
_cell.length_c   1.000
_cell.angle_alpha   90.00
_cell.angle_beta   90.00
_cell.angle_gamma   90.00
#
_symmetry.space_group_name_H-M   'P 1'
#
loop_
_entity.id
_entity.type
_entity.pdbx_description
1 polymer ?
#
loop_
_entity_poly.entity_id
_entity_poly.type
_entity_poly.pdbx_seq_one_letter_code
_entity_poly.pdbx_strand_id
1 'polypeptide(L)' 'MWGSDYPHPEGSWPGTEDSRVEALRGVSEADIAAILGGNAARFYRLDVEKLAPVVARIGPEPRRFV' A
#
# COMPACT_ATOMS: atom_id res chain seq x y z
N MET A 1 -3.33 4.30 6.16
CA MET A 1 -1.92 3.89 6.02
C MET A 1 -1.82 2.45 6.43
N TRP A 2 -0.96 1.66 5.78
CA TRP A 2 -0.69 0.25 6.11
C TRP A 2 0.74 0.12 6.63
N GLY A 3 0.97 -0.77 7.59
CA GLY A 3 2.30 -1.13 8.08
C GLY A 3 2.39 -2.63 8.27
N SER A 4 3.51 -3.24 7.89
CA SER A 4 3.74 -4.68 8.07
C SER A 4 4.20 -5.04 9.49
N ASP A 5 4.66 -4.05 10.25
CA ASP A 5 5.26 -4.19 11.58
C ASP A 5 6.40 -5.23 11.64
N TYR A 6 7.17 -5.36 10.55
CA TYR A 6 8.36 -6.23 10.55
C TYR A 6 9.47 -5.64 11.44
N PRO A 7 10.17 -6.44 12.28
CA PRO A 7 10.08 -7.91 12.43
C PRO A 7 9.27 -8.38 13.65
N HIS A 8 8.30 -7.60 14.13
CA HIS A 8 7.56 -7.96 15.34
C HIS A 8 6.68 -9.21 15.15
N PRO A 9 6.47 -10.02 16.20
CA PRO A 9 5.65 -11.24 16.13
C PRO A 9 4.20 -11.04 15.69
N GLU A 10 3.63 -9.88 15.99
CA GLU A 10 2.28 -9.46 15.59
C GLU A 10 2.19 -8.94 14.15
N GLY A 11 3.34 -8.70 13.51
CA GLY A 11 3.43 -8.20 12.15
C GLY A 11 3.03 -9.23 11.09
N SER A 12 3.00 -8.79 9.84
CA SER A 12 2.51 -9.59 8.71
C SER A 12 3.60 -10.32 7.94
N TRP A 13 4.88 -10.19 8.28
CA TRP A 13 5.95 -10.90 7.57
C TRP A 13 5.99 -12.39 7.98
N PRO A 14 6.19 -13.35 7.07
CA PRO A 14 6.47 -13.19 5.63
C PRO A 14 5.26 -13.07 4.72
N GLY A 15 4.04 -13.29 5.22
CA GLY A 15 2.78 -13.25 4.45
C GLY A 15 2.21 -11.86 4.17
N THR A 16 3.04 -10.81 4.07
CA THR A 16 2.57 -9.41 4.08
C THR A 16 1.69 -9.08 2.88
N GLU A 17 2.01 -9.65 1.71
CA GLU A 17 1.19 -9.49 0.52
C GLU A 17 -0.22 -10.07 0.71
N ASP A 18 -0.31 -11.33 1.13
CA ASP A 18 -1.60 -12.02 1.31
C ASP A 18 -2.46 -11.34 2.37
N SER A 19 -1.87 -10.97 3.51
CA SER A 19 -2.57 -10.22 4.57
C SER A 19 -3.10 -8.87 4.06
N ARG A 20 -2.31 -8.16 3.26
CA ARG A 20 -2.69 -6.86 2.70
C ARG A 20 -3.82 -6.99 1.68
N VAL A 21 -3.75 -7.98 0.79
CA VAL A 21 -4.80 -8.24 -0.21
C VAL A 21 -6.11 -8.60 0.47
N GLU A 22 -6.07 -9.50 1.45
CA GLU A 22 -7.27 -9.94 2.17
C GLU A 22 -7.89 -8.79 2.99
N ALA A 23 -7.08 -8.02 3.70
CA ALA A 23 -7.56 -6.89 4.51
C ALA A 23 -8.19 -5.76 3.69
N LEU A 24 -7.84 -5.64 2.41
CA LEU A 24 -8.34 -4.58 1.51
C LEU A 24 -9.35 -5.09 0.48
N ARG A 25 -9.77 -6.36 0.56
CA ARG A 25 -10.76 -6.93 -0.35
C ARG A 25 -12.08 -6.15 -0.26
N GLY A 26 -12.60 -5.73 -1.41
CA GLY A 26 -13.87 -5.00 -1.51
C GLY A 26 -13.81 -3.53 -1.10
N VAL A 27 -12.62 -3.01 -0.75
CA VAL A 27 -12.39 -1.58 -0.55
C VAL A 27 -12.31 -0.90 -1.92
N SER A 28 -12.79 0.34 -2.02
CA SER A 28 -12.75 1.10 -3.29
C SER A 28 -11.30 1.33 -3.75
N GLU A 29 -11.06 1.37 -5.07
CA GLU A 29 -9.72 1.65 -5.61
C GLU A 29 -9.14 2.98 -5.10
N ALA A 30 -9.99 4.00 -4.95
CA ALA A 30 -9.62 5.31 -4.42
C ALA A 30 -9.12 5.20 -2.96
N ASP A 31 -9.82 4.46 -2.11
CA ASP A 31 -9.43 4.26 -0.73
C ASP A 31 -8.17 3.40 -0.62
N ILE A 32 -8.02 2.37 -1.45
CA ILE A 32 -6.79 1.55 -1.52
C ILE A 32 -5.59 2.42 -1.88
N ALA A 33 -5.70 3.25 -2.92
CA ALA A 33 -4.64 4.18 -3.32
C ALA A 33 -4.28 5.15 -2.18
N ALA A 34 -5.27 5.65 -1.45
CA ALA A 34 -5.05 6.50 -0.28
C ALA A 34 -4.39 5.74 0.89
N ILE A 35 -4.82 4.51 1.20
CA ILE A 35 -4.30 3.69 2.30
C ILE A 35 -2.85 3.26 2.04
N LEU A 36 -2.55 2.80 0.81
CA LEU A 36 -1.25 2.23 0.45
C LEU A 36 -0.19 3.27 0.06
N GLY A 37 -0.59 4.48 -0.34
CA GLY A 37 0.38 5.49 -0.79
C GLY A 37 -0.02 6.93 -0.48
N GLY A 38 -1.20 7.37 -0.92
CA GLY A 38 -1.58 8.79 -0.92
C GLY A 38 -1.51 9.45 0.47
N ASN A 39 -1.97 8.76 1.51
CA ASN A 39 -1.90 9.29 2.88
C ASN A 39 -0.46 9.41 3.38
N ALA A 40 0.40 8.44 3.11
CA ALA A 40 1.80 8.48 3.51
C ALA A 40 2.56 9.58 2.75
N ALA A 41 2.36 9.69 1.43
CA ALA A 41 2.97 10.75 0.62
C ALA A 41 2.60 12.14 1.13
N ARG A 42 1.32 12.38 1.44
CA ARG A 42 0.86 13.65 2.04
C ARG A 42 1.46 13.89 3.43
N PHE A 43 1.44 12.89 4.30
CA PHE A 43 1.93 13.01 5.68
C PHE A 43 3.44 13.34 5.72
N TYR A 44 4.23 12.62 4.93
CA TYR A 44 5.68 12.81 4.83
C TYR A 44 6.09 13.92 3.85
N ARG A 45 5.13 14.61 3.23
CA ARG A 45 5.36 15.69 2.23
C ARG A 45 6.26 15.23 1.07
N LEU A 46 6.02 14.02 0.58
CA LEU A 46 6.71 13.47 -0.58
C LEU A 46 6.17 14.11 -1.86
N ASP A 47 7.08 14.34 -2.81
CA ASP A 47 6.75 14.82 -4.15
C ASP A 47 6.24 13.64 -5.00
N VAL A 48 4.92 13.61 -5.23
CA VAL A 48 4.27 12.51 -5.95
C VAL A 48 4.66 12.45 -7.42
N GLU A 49 4.99 13.58 -8.04
CA GLU A 49 5.42 13.63 -9.45
C GLU A 49 6.79 12.96 -9.61
N LYS A 50 7.69 13.16 -8.64
CA LYS A 50 8.99 12.46 -8.63
C LYS A 50 8.86 10.97 -8.34
N LEU A 51 7.79 10.55 -7.63
CA LEU A 51 7.52 9.14 -7.35
C LEU A 51 6.82 8.42 -8.50
N ALA A 52 6.14 9.13 -9.40
CA ALA A 52 5.35 8.52 -10.48
C ALA A 52 6.13 7.48 -11.32
N PRO A 53 7.39 7.69 -11.73
CA PRO A 53 8.16 6.68 -12.45
C PRO A 53 8.44 5.41 -11.63
N VAL A 54 8.59 5.54 -10.31
CA VAL A 54 8.79 4.40 -9.40
C VAL A 54 7.47 3.64 -9.22
N VAL A 55 6.37 4.36 -9.01
CA VAL A 55 5.03 3.77 -8.92
C VAL A 55 4.67 3.02 -10.20
N ALA A 56 4.98 3.57 -11.37
CA ALA A 56 4.76 2.87 -12.64
C ALA A 56 5.57 1.57 -12.77
N ARG A 57 6.76 1.49 -12.13
CA ARG A 57 7.63 0.32 -12.19
C ARG A 57 7.28 -0.77 -11.17
N ILE A 58 6.91 -0.39 -9.94
CA ILE A 58 6.77 -1.33 -8.81
C ILE A 58 5.49 -1.14 -7.98
N GLY A 59 4.58 -0.24 -8.39
CA GLY A 59 3.34 -0.01 -7.69
C GLY A 59 2.44 -1.26 -7.70
N PRO A 60 1.62 -1.46 -6.65
CA PRO A 60 0.68 -2.57 -6.63
C PRO A 60 -0.40 -2.36 -7.71
N GLU A 61 -0.78 -3.45 -8.40
CA GLU A 61 -1.83 -3.40 -9.40
C GLU A 61 -3.22 -3.41 -8.72
N PRO A 62 -4.12 -2.47 -9.05
CA PRO A 62 -5.44 -2.38 -8.41
C PRO A 62 -6.25 -3.68 -8.47
N ARG A 63 -6.16 -4.40 -9.59
CA ARG A 63 -6.83 -5.70 -9.81
C ARG A 63 -6.49 -6.79 -8.78
N ARG A 64 -5.45 -6.61 -7.95
CA ARG A 64 -5.10 -7.58 -6.89
C ARG A 64 -6.05 -7.51 -5.70
N PHE A 65 -6.84 -6.46 -5.57
CA PHE A 65 -7.72 -6.20 -4.44
C PHE A 65 -9.21 -6.35 -4.77
N VAL A 66 -9.52 -6.72 -6.02
CA VAL A 66 -10.88 -6.88 -6.56
C VAL A 66 -11.21 -8.36 -6.72
#